data_AF-A0A0F0HF92-F1
#
_entry.id   AF-A0A0F0HF92-F1
#
_cell.length_a   1.000
_cell.length_b   1.000
_cell.length_c   1.000
_cell.angle_alpha   90.00
_cell.angle_beta   90.00
_cell.angle_gamma   90.00
#
_symmetry.space_group_name_H-M   'P 1'
#
loop_
_entity.id
_entity.type
_entity.pdbx_description
1 polymer ?
#
loop_
_entity_poly.entity_id
_entity_poly.type
_entity_poly.pdbx_seq_one_letter_code
_entity_poly.pdbx_strand_id
1 'polypeptide(L)'
;MRRRHHFHIDHAGHSVSATVQTGPDPLVEVLVDGKETGHATTHHDHPVTVSVELPTDPPTKVSVRATPGPGVPRCVFEAPAIEPHIMSPRPY
;
A
#
# COMPACT_ATOMS: atom_id res chain seq x y z
N MET A 1 3.80 20.37 -4.17
CA MET A 1 2.39 20.24 -3.77
C MET A 1 2.17 18.84 -3.22
N ARG A 2 1.36 18.68 -2.17
CA ARG A 2 0.98 17.35 -1.68
C ARG A 2 -0.20 16.83 -2.51
N ARG A 3 -0.14 15.58 -2.96
CA ARG A 3 -1.25 14.89 -3.65
C ARG A 3 -1.48 13.54 -3.01
N ARG A 4 -2.74 13.11 -2.91
CA ARG A 4 -3.10 11.80 -2.38
C ARG A 4 -3.49 10.89 -3.55
N HIS A 5 -2.97 9.68 -3.51
CA HIS A 5 -3.23 8.64 -4.50
C HIS A 5 -3.70 7.39 -3.76
N HIS A 6 -4.80 6.80 -4.24
CA HIS A 6 -5.39 5.64 -3.62
C HIS A 6 -5.23 4.41 -4.52
N PHE A 7 -4.92 3.27 -3.91
CA PHE A 7 -4.71 2.00 -4.58
C PHE A 7 -5.48 0.91 -3.85
N HIS A 8 -5.92 -0.09 -4.60
CA HIS A 8 -6.76 -1.18 -4.09
C HIS A 8 -6.36 -2.51 -4.71
N ILE A 9 -6.44 -3.58 -3.91
CA ILE A 9 -6.42 -4.98 -4.34
C ILE A 9 -7.27 -5.82 -3.38
N ASP A 10 -7.94 -6.84 -3.90
CA ASP A 10 -8.60 -7.86 -3.10
C ASP A 10 -7.70 -9.11 -3.04
N HIS A 11 -7.42 -9.61 -1.83
CA HIS A 11 -6.61 -10.80 -1.62
C HIS A 11 -7.16 -11.67 -0.50
N ALA A 12 -7.28 -12.98 -0.75
CA ALA A 12 -7.77 -13.95 0.22
C ALA A 12 -9.14 -13.59 0.88
N GLY A 13 -10.01 -12.88 0.14
CA GLY A 13 -11.31 -12.43 0.65
C GLY A 13 -11.27 -11.12 1.45
N HIS A 14 -10.10 -10.49 1.58
CA HIS A 14 -9.90 -9.22 2.27
C HIS A 14 -9.55 -8.11 1.28
N SER A 15 -10.05 -6.92 1.57
CA SER A 15 -9.71 -5.70 0.85
C SER A 15 -8.43 -5.12 1.42
N VAL A 16 -7.43 -4.86 0.56
CA VAL A 16 -6.20 -4.17 0.93
C VAL A 16 -6.12 -2.89 0.12
N SER A 17 -6.08 -1.77 0.84
CA SER A 17 -5.97 -0.46 0.23
C SER A 17 -4.74 0.29 0.73
N ALA A 18 -4.14 1.06 -0.16
CA ALA A 18 -2.97 1.87 0.16
C ALA A 18 -3.20 3.31 -0.29
N THR A 19 -2.96 4.25 0.61
CA THR A 19 -2.98 5.69 0.31
C THR A 19 -1.56 6.22 0.35
N VAL A 20 -1.11 6.78 -0.78
CA VAL A 20 0.19 7.44 -0.89
C VAL A 20 -0.02 8.95 -0.97
N GLN A 21 0.43 9.67 0.04
CA GLN A 21 0.55 11.12 0.00
C GLN A 21 1.94 11.50 -0.49
N THR A 22 2.05 12.10 -1.68
CA THR A 22 3.31 12.58 -2.25
C THR A 22 3.69 13.95 -1.69
N GLY A 23 4.98 14.31 -1.76
CA GLY A 23 5.51 15.58 -1.25
C GLY A 23 6.97 15.43 -0.78
N PRO A 24 7.52 16.43 -0.06
CA PRO A 24 8.86 16.36 0.53
C PRO A 24 9.04 15.18 1.50
N ASP A 25 7.98 14.89 2.27
CA ASP A 25 7.91 13.78 3.22
C ASP A 25 6.69 12.91 2.86
N PRO A 26 6.84 11.95 1.93
CA PRO A 26 5.73 11.09 1.57
C PRO A 26 5.29 10.21 2.73
N LEU A 27 3.97 10.04 2.83
CA LEU A 27 3.33 9.15 3.79
C LEU A 27 2.58 8.06 3.03
N VAL A 28 2.74 6.82 3.47
CA VAL A 28 2.04 5.66 2.97
C VAL A 28 1.22 5.07 4.10
N GLU A 29 -0.07 4.94 3.90
CA GLU A 29 -1.02 4.34 4.83
C GLU A 29 -1.62 3.10 4.19
N VAL A 30 -1.69 1.99 4.93
CA VAL A 30 -2.27 0.72 4.48
C VAL A 30 -3.42 0.33 5.39
N LEU A 31 -4.56 0.05 4.75
CA LEU A 31 -5.77 -0.43 5.42
C LEU A 31 -6.12 -1.84 4.94
N VAL A 32 -6.57 -2.67 5.88
CA VAL A 32 -7.19 -3.97 5.61
C VAL A 32 -8.65 -3.88 6.01
N ASP A 33 -9.55 -4.20 5.09
CA ASP A 33 -11.01 -4.10 5.27
C ASP A 33 -11.48 -2.72 5.79
N GLY A 34 -10.79 -1.66 5.36
CA GLY A 34 -11.07 -0.28 5.75
C GLY A 34 -10.55 0.12 7.14
N LYS A 35 -9.79 -0.75 7.82
CA LYS A 35 -9.12 -0.45 9.09
C LYS A 35 -7.64 -0.18 8.86
N GLU A 36 -7.11 0.91 9.41
CA GLU A 36 -5.66 1.18 9.39
C GLU A 36 -4.90 0.04 10.09
N THR A 37 -3.93 -0.53 9.39
CA THR A 37 -3.11 -1.65 9.88
C THR A 37 -1.62 -1.33 9.87
N GLY A 38 -1.19 -0.34 9.10
CA GLY A 38 0.19 0.14 9.11
C GLY A 38 0.38 1.42 8.32
N HIS A 39 1.44 2.15 8.65
CA HIS A 39 1.89 3.30 7.88
C HIS A 39 3.42 3.39 7.87
N ALA A 40 3.96 4.12 6.91
CA ALA A 40 5.38 4.48 6.89
C ALA A 40 5.59 5.82 6.18
N THR A 41 6.64 6.53 6.60
CA THR A 41 7.16 7.70 5.90
C THR A 41 8.43 7.33 5.14
N THR A 42 8.73 8.11 4.10
CA THR A 42 9.99 8.02 3.36
C THR A 42 10.47 9.42 3.01
N HIS A 43 11.68 9.54 2.46
CA HIS A 43 12.23 10.80 1.98
C HIS A 43 12.34 10.77 0.46
N HIS A 44 11.89 11.85 -0.18
CA HIS A 44 11.88 11.97 -1.64
C HIS A 44 11.18 10.77 -2.30
N ASP A 45 11.77 10.22 -3.36
CA ASP A 45 11.18 9.16 -4.19
C ASP A 45 11.64 7.75 -3.77
N HIS A 46 12.19 7.59 -2.56
CA HIS A 46 12.68 6.29 -2.11
C HIS A 46 11.52 5.34 -1.81
N PRO A 47 11.52 4.11 -2.37
CA PRO A 47 10.52 3.11 -2.06
C PRO A 47 10.48 2.79 -0.55
N VAL A 48 9.28 2.53 -0.05
CA VAL A 48 9.04 2.10 1.33
C VAL A 48 8.11 0.90 1.36
N THR A 49 8.36 -0.03 2.27
CA THR A 49 7.55 -1.24 2.46
C THR A 49 6.81 -1.16 3.78
N VAL A 50 5.49 -1.33 3.73
CA VAL A 50 4.62 -1.45 4.90
C VAL A 50 4.15 -2.89 5.01
N SER A 51 4.47 -3.55 6.12
CA SER A 51 4.01 -4.92 6.39
C SER A 51 2.74 -4.88 7.23
N VAL A 52 1.75 -5.69 6.85
CA VAL A 52 0.45 -5.79 7.53
C VAL A 52 0.02 -7.26 7.61
N GLU A 53 -0.98 -7.55 8.42
CA GLU A 53 -1.53 -8.90 8.58
C GLU A 53 -2.99 -8.92 8.13
N LEU A 54 -3.33 -9.91 7.31
CA LEU A 54 -4.71 -10.19 6.94
C LEU A 54 -5.35 -11.10 7.98
N PRO A 55 -6.62 -10.85 8.36
CA PRO A 55 -7.33 -11.63 9.36
C PRO A 55 -7.88 -12.96 8.80
N THR A 56 -7.00 -13.72 8.14
CA THR A 56 -7.24 -15.10 7.71
C THR A 56 -6.97 -16.09 8.86
N ASP A 57 -7.34 -17.36 8.69
CA ASP A 57 -6.98 -18.45 9.62
C ASP A 57 -6.10 -19.49 8.90
N PRO A 58 -4.78 -19.55 9.18
CA PRO A 58 -4.01 -18.69 10.10
C PRO A 58 -3.81 -17.25 9.54
N PRO A 59 -3.45 -16.25 10.37
CA PRO A 59 -3.19 -14.88 9.90
C PRO A 59 -2.10 -14.83 8.83
N THR A 60 -2.37 -14.12 7.74
CA THR A 60 -1.45 -14.03 6.58
C THR A 60 -0.68 -12.72 6.61
N LYS A 61 0.65 -12.80 6.69
CA LYS A 61 1.53 -11.63 6.55
C LYS A 61 1.65 -11.22 5.10
N VAL A 62 1.43 -9.95 4.83
CA VAL A 62 1.54 -9.35 3.49
C VAL A 62 2.28 -8.01 3.58
N SER A 63 2.77 -7.54 2.46
CA SER A 63 3.50 -6.27 2.38
C SER A 63 3.02 -5.43 1.21
N VAL A 64 2.99 -4.12 1.42
CA VAL A 64 2.76 -3.13 0.36
C VAL A 64 4.05 -2.33 0.19
N ARG A 65 4.67 -2.48 -0.97
CA ARG A 65 5.80 -1.64 -1.39
C ARG A 65 5.30 -0.47 -2.22
N ALA A 66 5.41 0.72 -1.65
CA ALA A 66 5.05 1.96 -2.31
C ALA A 66 6.30 2.68 -2.81
N THR A 67 6.25 3.17 -4.05
CA THR A 67 7.26 4.06 -4.62
C THR A 67 6.60 5.42 -4.86
N PRO A 68 6.80 6.40 -3.97
CA PRO A 68 6.48 7.78 -4.28
C PRO A 68 7.42 8.20 -5.42
N GLY A 69 6.87 8.69 -6.52
CA GLY A 69 7.66 9.18 -7.65
C GLY A 69 7.20 10.58 -8.03
N PRO A 70 7.90 11.27 -8.94
CA PRO A 70 7.56 12.63 -9.35
C PRO A 70 6.22 12.76 -10.09
N GLY A 71 5.51 11.65 -10.31
CA GLY A 71 4.21 11.56 -10.99
C GLY A 71 3.17 10.76 -10.19
N VAL A 72 2.51 9.80 -10.85
CA VAL A 72 1.59 8.87 -10.17
C VAL A 72 2.44 7.83 -9.42
N PRO A 73 2.31 7.70 -8.09
CA PRO A 73 3.05 6.70 -7.33
C PRO A 73 2.64 5.29 -7.76
N ARG A 74 3.48 4.31 -7.43
CA ARG A 74 3.20 2.90 -7.70
C ARG A 74 3.15 2.12 -6.39
N CYS A 75 2.15 1.27 -6.23
CA CYS A 75 2.06 0.31 -5.14
C CYS A 75 2.14 -1.11 -5.68
N VAL A 76 2.97 -1.93 -5.05
CA VAL A 76 3.10 -3.36 -5.31
C VAL A 76 2.71 -4.09 -4.04
N PHE A 77 1.80 -5.04 -4.16
CA PHE A 77 1.36 -5.93 -3.11
C PHE A 77 2.13 -7.24 -3.19
N GLU A 78 2.67 -7.69 -2.06
CA GLU A 78 3.46 -8.91 -1.94
C GLU A 78 2.82 -9.80 -0.86
N ALA A 79 2.51 -11.04 -1.22
CA ALA A 79 1.96 -12.04 -0.30
C ALA A 79 2.55 -13.42 -0.59
N PRO A 80 2.65 -14.34 0.39
CA PRO A 80 3.30 -15.63 0.21
C PRO A 80 2.69 -16.51 -0.90
N ALA A 81 1.39 -16.35 -1.14
CA ALA A 81 0.62 -17.21 -2.05
C ALA A 81 0.61 -16.74 -3.52
N ILE A 82 1.15 -15.55 -3.81
CA ILE A 82 1.10 -14.95 -5.16
C ILE A 82 2.41 -14.25 -5.51
N GLU A 83 2.65 -14.10 -6.82
CA GLU A 83 3.70 -13.21 -7.30
C GLU A 83 3.38 -11.74 -6.93
N PRO A 84 4.41 -10.88 -6.76
CA PRO A 84 4.23 -9.46 -6.53
C PRO A 84 3.27 -8.82 -7.55
N HIS A 85 2.18 -8.23 -7.06
CA HIS A 85 1.08 -7.74 -7.89
C HIS A 85 1.00 -6.21 -7.84
N ILE A 86 0.82 -5.55 -8.98
CA ILE A 86 0.64 -4.09 -9.02
C ILE A 86 -0.78 -3.76 -8.56
N MET A 87 -0.91 -2.95 -7.51
CA MET A 87 -2.23 -2.51 -7.05
C MET A 87 -2.87 -1.55 -8.04
N SER A 88 -4.18 -1.66 -8.22
CA SER A 88 -4.92 -0.81 -9.17
C SER A 88 -5.15 0.59 -8.56
N PRO A 89 -4.80 1.68 -9.27
CA PRO A 89 -5.12 3.02 -8.82
C PRO A 89 -6.64 3.24 -8.86
N ARG A 90 -7.16 3.95 -7.86
CA ARG A 90 -8.57 4.33 -7.77
C ARG A 90 -8.68 5.85 -7.64
N PRO A 91 -9.61 6.50 -8.37
CA PRO A 91 -9.96 7.88 -8.09
C PRO A 91 -10.57 7.94 -6.68
N TYR A 92 -10.33 9.07 -6.01
CA TYR A 92 -11.09 9.44 -4.82
C TYR A 92 -12.53 9.81 -5.18
#